data_AF-F8CF45-F1
#
_entry.id   AF-F8CF45-F1
#
_cell.length_a   1.000
_cell.length_b   1.000
_cell.length_c   1.000
_cell.angle_alpha   90.00
_cell.angle_beta   90.00
_cell.angle_gamma   90.00
#
_symmetry.space_group_name_H-M   'P 1'
#
loop_
_entity.id
_entity.type
_entity.pdbx_description
1 polymer ?
#
loop_
_entity_poly.entity_id
_entity_poly.type
_entity_poly.pdbx_seq_one_letter_code
_entity_poly.pdbx_strand_id
1 'polypeptide(L)'
;MRDGFDARPAQQTNQRQPAAEAQGVRAEREAPAAATEPDVDWDFIAEREGRSVQDGYVPDPTGSKSGVTVATGVDLGARDMGDLDRLGLSDALKTKLEPYLGLQGQEAADFLENNPLNLTADEVKELDRAVKGEALDNIVNEYNTEVERLNAADGGSRPKFAELPREMQTVIASVGFQYGSLKSETPNFFAQVTEQRWEDAKANLEDFGDRYSTRRGIEAELLGQGIANLS
;
A
#
# COMPACT_ATOMS: atom_id res chain seq x y z
N MET A 1 -20.46 -38.52 -83.22
CA MET A 1 -19.39 -39.47 -83.60
C MET A 1 -19.03 -40.26 -82.36
N ARG A 2 -19.25 -41.57 -82.46
CA ARG A 2 -19.00 -42.76 -81.61
C ARG A 2 -18.48 -42.67 -80.16
N ASP A 3 -19.11 -43.55 -79.39
CA ASP A 3 -18.92 -43.99 -78.00
C ASP A 3 -17.52 -44.52 -77.64
N GLY A 4 -17.27 -44.64 -76.32
CA GLY A 4 -16.25 -45.55 -75.79
C GLY A 4 -15.82 -45.27 -74.34
N PHE A 5 -16.56 -45.81 -73.38
CA PHE A 5 -16.12 -46.06 -72.00
C PHE A 5 -14.87 -46.97 -71.98
N ASP A 6 -13.91 -46.74 -71.06
CA ASP A 6 -13.48 -47.81 -70.16
C ASP A 6 -12.65 -47.35 -68.95
N ALA A 7 -12.61 -48.25 -67.95
CA ALA A 7 -12.50 -48.03 -66.51
C ALA A 7 -11.13 -47.71 -65.89
N ARG A 8 -11.22 -47.17 -64.65
CA ARG A 8 -10.22 -47.03 -63.55
C ARG A 8 -9.69 -48.42 -63.07
N PRO A 9 -8.65 -48.59 -62.20
CA PRO A 9 -8.26 -47.71 -61.06
C PRO A 9 -6.74 -47.58 -60.69
N ALA A 10 -6.37 -46.44 -60.09
CA ALA A 10 -5.89 -46.22 -58.70
C ALA A 10 -4.52 -46.84 -58.27
N GLN A 11 -3.57 -46.00 -57.85
CA GLN A 11 -3.28 -45.72 -56.44
C GLN A 11 -2.09 -44.75 -56.26
N GLN A 12 -2.22 -43.93 -55.22
CA GLN A 12 -1.30 -42.91 -54.71
C GLN A 12 0.00 -43.49 -54.14
N THR A 13 1.06 -42.68 -54.08
CA THR A 13 1.79 -42.33 -52.83
C THR A 13 2.83 -41.26 -53.19
N ASN A 14 2.61 -40.00 -52.78
CA ASN A 14 3.03 -39.38 -51.52
C ASN A 14 4.57 -39.17 -51.44
N GLN A 15 5.03 -38.02 -51.95
CA GLN A 15 6.40 -37.53 -51.78
C GLN A 15 6.54 -36.91 -50.38
N ARG A 16 7.47 -37.44 -49.57
CA ARG A 16 7.92 -36.82 -48.33
C ARG A 16 9.06 -35.84 -48.63
N GLN A 17 8.87 -34.57 -48.31
CA GLN A 17 9.96 -33.65 -47.97
C GLN A 17 10.08 -33.62 -46.44
N PRO A 18 11.30 -33.53 -45.85
CA PRO A 18 11.45 -33.32 -44.43
C PRO A 18 11.25 -31.83 -44.11
N ALA A 19 10.28 -31.51 -43.26
CA ALA A 19 10.14 -30.20 -42.64
C ALA A 19 11.04 -30.13 -41.41
N ALA A 20 11.83 -29.07 -41.32
CA ALA A 20 12.69 -28.76 -40.19
C ALA A 20 11.87 -28.48 -38.93
N GLU A 21 12.16 -29.19 -37.85
CA GLU A 21 11.67 -28.88 -36.51
C GLU A 21 12.42 -27.65 -35.98
N ALA A 22 11.74 -26.50 -35.96
CA ALA A 22 12.12 -25.38 -35.12
C ALA A 22 11.37 -25.49 -33.80
N GLN A 23 12.03 -26.07 -32.78
CA GLN A 23 11.55 -26.01 -31.40
C GLN A 23 11.72 -24.58 -30.89
N GLY A 24 10.64 -23.81 -30.93
CA GLY A 24 10.55 -22.55 -30.20
C GLY A 24 10.43 -22.83 -28.72
N VAL A 25 11.49 -22.53 -27.97
CA VAL A 25 11.45 -22.46 -26.51
C VAL A 25 10.55 -21.30 -26.14
N ARG A 26 9.28 -21.57 -25.82
CA ARG A 26 8.46 -20.63 -25.06
C ARG A 26 9.06 -20.59 -23.66
N ALA A 27 9.74 -19.50 -23.34
CA ALA A 27 9.99 -19.15 -21.95
C ALA A 27 8.63 -18.95 -21.29
N GLU A 28 8.20 -19.94 -20.50
CA GLU A 28 7.22 -19.70 -19.45
C GLU A 28 7.77 -18.58 -18.59
N ARG A 29 7.12 -17.41 -18.63
CA ARG A 29 7.36 -16.39 -17.62
C ARG A 29 6.87 -16.99 -16.31
N GLU A 30 7.80 -17.38 -15.44
CA GLU A 30 7.48 -17.68 -14.05
C GLU A 30 6.69 -16.50 -13.50
N ALA A 31 5.48 -16.78 -13.00
CA ALA A 31 4.72 -15.79 -12.24
C ALA A 31 5.61 -15.33 -11.08
N PRO A 32 5.67 -14.01 -10.78
CA PRO A 32 6.42 -13.54 -9.63
C PRO A 32 5.91 -14.28 -8.38
N ALA A 33 6.84 -14.72 -7.52
CA ALA A 33 6.49 -15.29 -6.23
C ALA A 33 5.50 -14.35 -5.52
N ALA A 34 4.37 -14.91 -5.05
CA ALA A 34 3.32 -14.13 -4.41
C ALA A 34 3.93 -13.22 -3.33
N ALA A 35 3.71 -11.91 -3.45
CA ALA A 35 4.22 -10.96 -2.49
C ALA A 35 3.62 -11.26 -1.12
N THR A 36 4.47 -11.49 -0.12
CA THR A 36 4.04 -11.91 1.22
C THR A 36 3.89 -10.73 2.17
N GLU A 37 4.42 -9.56 1.81
CA GLU A 37 4.45 -8.37 2.65
C GLU A 37 3.83 -7.17 1.93
N PRO A 38 3.11 -6.28 2.64
CA PRO A 38 2.60 -5.03 2.08
C PRO A 38 3.72 -4.16 1.48
N ASP A 39 3.47 -3.61 0.29
CA ASP A 39 4.29 -2.60 -0.34
C ASP A 39 3.49 -1.28 -0.45
N VAL A 40 3.49 -0.52 0.64
CA VAL A 40 2.83 0.78 0.74
C VAL A 40 3.84 1.89 0.46
N ASP A 41 3.44 2.88 -0.34
CA ASP A 41 4.24 4.07 -0.59
C ASP A 41 4.20 5.03 0.60
N TRP A 42 5.17 4.89 1.50
CA TRP A 42 5.26 5.72 2.70
C TRP A 42 5.58 7.18 2.43
N ASP A 43 6.22 7.51 1.30
CA ASP A 43 6.48 8.90 0.91
C ASP A 43 5.16 9.57 0.54
N PHE A 44 4.29 8.88 -0.22
CA PHE A 44 2.93 9.34 -0.49
C PHE A 44 2.14 9.56 0.81
N ILE A 45 2.16 8.60 1.74
CA ILE A 45 1.46 8.71 3.03
C ILE A 45 1.94 9.94 3.79
N ALA A 46 3.26 10.12 3.94
CA ALA A 46 3.84 11.24 4.68
C ALA A 46 3.43 12.61 4.11
N GLU A 47 3.33 12.73 2.78
CA GLU A 47 2.82 13.95 2.15
C GLU A 47 1.35 14.23 2.48
N ARG A 48 0.51 13.19 2.57
CA ARG A 48 -0.93 13.36 2.85
C ARG A 48 -1.23 13.73 4.30
N GLU A 49 -0.34 13.39 5.22
CA GLU A 49 -0.54 13.56 6.67
C GLU A 49 -0.05 14.93 7.19
N GLY A 50 0.61 15.75 6.37
CA GLY A 50 0.86 17.16 6.69
C GLY A 50 2.32 17.57 6.94
N ARG A 51 3.26 16.88 6.28
CA ARG A 51 4.74 17.04 6.29
C ARG A 51 5.42 16.12 7.30
N SER A 52 6.33 15.30 6.80
CA SER A 52 7.32 14.59 7.62
C SER A 52 8.43 15.58 7.98
N VAL A 53 8.58 15.89 9.27
CA VAL A 53 9.56 16.87 9.76
C VAL A 53 10.79 16.15 10.30
N GLN A 54 11.96 16.44 9.72
CA GLN A 54 13.25 15.91 10.18
C GLN A 54 13.72 16.60 11.46
N ASP A 55 13.48 17.91 11.56
CA ASP A 55 13.81 18.71 12.74
C ASP A 55 12.72 18.60 13.80
N GLY A 56 13.12 18.31 15.03
CA GLY A 56 12.21 18.38 16.17
C GLY A 56 11.63 19.77 16.32
N TYR A 57 10.34 19.85 16.65
CA TYR A 57 9.66 21.09 16.99
C TYR A 57 8.62 20.84 18.08
N VAL A 58 8.17 21.90 18.77
CA VAL A 58 7.08 21.80 19.74
C VAL A 58 5.89 22.59 19.20
N PRO A 59 4.76 21.96 18.83
CA PRO A 59 3.66 22.61 18.11
C PRO A 59 3.01 23.79 18.84
N ASP A 60 2.74 23.65 20.14
CA ASP A 60 2.17 24.70 20.99
C ASP A 60 2.68 24.54 22.43
N PRO A 61 3.88 25.09 22.75
CA PRO A 61 4.53 24.92 24.05
C PRO A 61 3.73 25.51 25.23
N THR A 62 2.86 26.48 24.96
CA THR A 62 2.17 27.28 26.00
C THR A 62 0.69 26.93 26.15
N GLY A 63 0.04 26.44 25.10
CA GLY A 63 -1.38 26.12 25.07
C GLY A 63 -1.69 24.62 25.02
N SER A 64 -0.68 23.75 24.92
CA SER A 64 -0.87 22.30 24.84
C SER A 64 0.05 21.51 25.78
N LYS A 65 -0.21 20.20 25.89
CA LYS A 65 0.67 19.24 26.56
C LYS A 65 1.58 18.49 25.58
N SER A 66 1.72 18.97 24.35
CA SER A 66 2.57 18.31 23.37
C SER A 66 4.04 18.47 23.71
N GLY A 67 4.83 17.43 23.42
CA GLY A 67 6.28 17.45 23.53
C GLY A 67 6.97 17.77 22.21
N VAL A 68 8.24 17.38 22.14
CA VAL A 68 8.99 17.41 20.88
C VAL A 68 8.32 16.47 19.89
N THR A 69 7.97 17.01 18.73
CA THR A 69 7.29 16.34 17.64
C THR A 69 8.25 16.25 16.45
N VAL A 70 8.30 15.07 15.81
CA VAL A 70 9.11 14.77 14.63
C VAL A 70 8.32 13.91 13.64
N ALA A 71 8.90 13.64 12.47
CA ALA A 71 8.35 12.77 11.45
C ALA A 71 6.93 13.23 11.08
N THR A 72 5.99 12.30 10.87
CA THR A 72 4.60 12.62 10.55
C THR A 72 3.79 12.84 11.83
N GLY A 73 4.17 13.85 12.62
CA GLY A 73 3.45 14.26 13.83
C GLY A 73 3.64 13.34 15.04
N VAL A 74 4.76 12.63 15.12
CA VAL A 74 5.09 11.75 16.25
C VAL A 74 5.50 12.58 17.45
N ASP A 75 4.57 12.76 18.40
CA ASP A 75 4.80 13.44 19.67
C ASP A 75 5.56 12.53 20.66
N LEU A 76 6.82 12.87 20.95
CA LEU A 76 7.67 12.13 21.88
C LEU A 76 7.29 12.41 23.35
N GLY A 77 6.67 13.55 23.63
CA GLY A 77 6.19 13.89 24.97
C GLY A 77 5.00 13.04 25.43
N ALA A 78 4.33 12.37 24.50
CA ALA A 78 3.25 11.43 24.76
C ALA A 78 3.73 9.96 24.82
N ARG A 79 5.04 9.70 24.76
CA ARG A 79 5.63 8.36 24.67
C ARG A 79 6.64 8.10 25.78
N ASP A 80 6.86 6.83 26.06
CA ASP A 80 7.92 6.34 26.95
C ASP A 80 8.86 5.35 26.25
N MET A 81 9.90 4.88 26.98
CA MET A 81 10.88 3.95 26.41
C MET A 81 10.24 2.59 26.08
N GLY A 82 9.21 2.19 26.84
CA GLY A 82 8.45 0.98 26.55
C GLY A 82 7.69 1.08 25.23
N ASP A 83 7.18 2.26 24.86
CA ASP A 83 6.64 2.51 23.52
C ASP A 83 7.71 2.30 22.45
N LEU A 84 8.87 2.95 22.57
CA LEU A 84 9.94 2.82 21.58
C LEU A 84 10.43 1.37 21.42
N ASP A 85 10.48 0.61 22.51
CA ASP A 85 10.88 -0.80 22.47
C ASP A 85 9.90 -1.68 21.70
N ARG A 86 8.60 -1.39 21.79
CA ARG A 86 7.57 -2.08 21.00
C ARG A 86 7.62 -1.73 19.51
N LEU A 87 8.13 -0.55 19.17
CA LEU A 87 8.21 -0.09 17.78
C LEU A 87 9.31 -0.77 16.96
N GLY A 88 10.21 -1.54 17.58
CA GLY A 88 11.25 -2.27 16.86
C GLY A 88 12.24 -1.37 16.11
N LEU A 89 12.41 -0.12 16.56
CA LEU A 89 13.34 0.85 16.01
C LEU A 89 14.80 0.41 16.24
N SER A 90 15.69 0.87 15.36
CA SER A 90 17.13 0.76 15.50
C SER A 90 17.62 1.43 16.78
N ASP A 91 18.66 0.86 17.40
CA ASP A 91 19.26 1.38 18.63
C ASP A 91 19.76 2.83 18.47
N ALA A 92 20.27 3.15 17.27
CA ALA A 92 20.71 4.50 16.93
C ALA A 92 19.56 5.51 16.98
N LEU A 93 18.42 5.17 16.39
CA LEU A 93 17.24 6.02 16.41
C LEU A 93 16.67 6.13 17.83
N LYS A 94 16.55 5.02 18.56
CA LYS A 94 16.09 5.04 19.96
C LYS A 94 16.94 5.97 20.83
N THR A 95 18.26 5.89 20.70
CA THR A 95 19.20 6.73 21.43
C THR A 95 19.00 8.22 21.12
N LYS A 96 18.64 8.57 19.89
CA LYS A 96 18.31 9.96 19.52
C LYS A 96 16.99 10.42 20.14
N LEU A 97 15.97 9.56 20.22
CA LEU A 97 14.64 9.92 20.67
C LEU A 97 14.49 9.93 22.20
N GLU A 98 15.23 9.05 22.90
CA GLU A 98 15.14 8.83 24.35
C GLU A 98 15.15 10.12 25.20
N PRO A 99 16.03 11.11 24.94
CA PRO A 99 16.11 12.31 25.78
C PRO A 99 14.84 13.19 25.77
N TYR A 100 13.98 13.01 24.77
CA TYR A 100 12.79 13.84 24.56
C TYR A 100 11.50 13.19 25.07
N LEU A 101 11.57 11.92 25.49
CA LEU A 101 10.40 11.16 25.92
C LEU A 101 9.78 11.75 27.19
N GLY A 102 8.47 11.91 27.18
CA GLY A 102 7.71 12.44 28.31
C GLY A 102 7.87 13.94 28.61
N LEU A 103 8.79 14.65 27.93
CA LEU A 103 8.91 16.11 28.05
C LEU A 103 7.74 16.78 27.34
N GLN A 104 7.09 17.75 27.99
CA GLN A 104 5.87 18.40 27.46
C GLN A 104 5.91 19.93 27.59
N GLY A 105 5.17 20.62 26.71
CA GLY A 105 4.96 22.06 26.77
C GLY A 105 6.27 22.85 26.72
N GLN A 106 6.39 23.86 27.58
CA GLN A 106 7.56 24.73 27.63
C GLN A 106 8.85 23.98 28.01
N GLU A 107 8.77 22.94 28.85
CA GLU A 107 9.93 22.13 29.22
C GLU A 107 10.53 21.42 28.00
N ALA A 108 9.68 20.86 27.13
CA ALA A 108 10.13 20.25 25.88
C ALA A 108 10.78 21.29 24.94
N ALA A 109 10.21 22.49 24.87
CA ALA A 109 10.73 23.56 24.02
C ALA A 109 12.10 24.05 24.51
N ASP A 110 12.24 24.30 25.81
CA ASP A 110 13.50 24.73 26.43
C ASP A 110 14.59 23.64 26.28
N PHE A 111 14.22 22.37 26.43
CA PHE A 111 15.16 21.26 26.23
C PHE A 111 15.63 21.17 24.78
N LEU A 112 14.69 21.28 23.82
CA LEU A 112 14.97 21.20 22.38
C LEU A 112 15.84 22.35 21.88
N GLU A 113 15.67 23.56 22.43
CA GLU A 113 16.52 24.72 22.09
C GLU A 113 17.99 24.45 22.45
N ASN A 114 18.23 23.76 23.58
CA ASN A 114 19.57 23.42 24.05
C ASN A 114 20.10 22.10 23.47
N ASN A 115 19.21 21.23 23.00
CA ASN A 115 19.52 19.92 22.44
C ASN A 115 18.68 19.72 21.17
N PRO A 116 19.13 20.22 20.01
CA PRO A 116 18.36 20.07 18.77
C PRO A 116 18.24 18.60 18.36
N LEU A 117 17.02 18.16 18.05
CA LEU A 117 16.76 16.87 17.43
C LEU A 117 16.72 17.03 15.91
N ASN A 118 17.61 16.35 15.20
CA ASN A 118 17.56 16.24 13.75
C ASN A 118 17.64 14.76 13.35
N LEU A 119 16.61 14.31 12.63
CA LEU A 119 16.54 12.97 12.05
C LEU A 119 16.89 13.03 10.56
N THR A 120 17.54 11.98 10.08
CA THR A 120 17.69 11.75 8.65
C THR A 120 16.35 11.37 8.01
N ALA A 121 16.25 11.49 6.70
CA ALA A 121 15.05 11.03 5.96
C ALA A 121 14.76 9.54 6.21
N ASP A 122 15.79 8.69 6.29
CA ASP A 122 15.62 7.26 6.55
C ASP A 122 15.13 6.99 7.96
N GLU A 123 15.63 7.72 8.96
CA GLU A 123 15.16 7.62 10.35
C GLU A 123 13.70 8.10 10.51
N VAL A 124 13.30 9.14 9.77
CA VAL A 124 11.90 9.57 9.73
C VAL A 124 11.02 8.48 9.14
N LYS A 125 11.42 7.89 8.01
CA LYS A 125 10.70 6.77 7.37
C LYS A 125 10.58 5.57 8.30
N GLU A 126 11.67 5.23 9.00
CA GLU A 126 11.71 4.16 9.98
C GLU A 126 10.70 4.41 11.10
N LEU A 127 10.70 5.61 11.69
CA LEU A 127 9.80 5.99 12.76
C LEU A 127 8.34 5.99 12.31
N ASP A 128 8.03 6.59 11.15
CA ASP A 128 6.67 6.65 10.62
C ASP A 128 6.12 5.26 10.32
N ARG A 129 6.93 4.40 9.69
CA ARG A 129 6.55 3.01 9.43
C ARG A 129 6.28 2.25 10.72
N ALA A 130 7.13 2.41 11.73
CA ALA A 130 6.97 1.72 13.00
C ALA A 130 5.70 2.20 13.73
N VAL A 131 5.48 3.51 13.80
CA VAL A 131 4.31 4.09 14.48
C VAL A 131 3.00 3.75 13.78
N LYS A 132 3.00 3.67 12.45
CA LYS A 132 1.83 3.29 11.65
C LYS A 132 1.71 1.78 11.43
N GLY A 133 2.66 0.98 11.90
CA GLY A 133 2.72 -0.47 11.67
C GLY A 133 1.47 -1.20 12.14
N GLU A 134 1.06 -0.98 13.40
CA GLU A 134 -0.16 -1.60 13.94
C GLU A 134 -1.42 -1.19 13.16
N ALA A 135 -1.50 0.09 12.76
CA ALA A 135 -2.63 0.58 11.96
C ALA A 135 -2.65 -0.09 10.57
N LEU A 136 -1.49 -0.26 9.94
CA LEU A 136 -1.37 -0.97 8.67
C LEU A 136 -1.74 -2.44 8.81
N ASP A 137 -1.24 -3.11 9.85
CA ASP A 137 -1.57 -4.52 10.14
C ASP A 137 -3.09 -4.70 10.30
N ASN A 138 -3.75 -3.78 10.99
CA ASN A 138 -5.21 -3.80 11.14
C ASN A 138 -5.92 -3.62 9.79
N ILE A 139 -5.48 -2.69 8.94
CA ILE A 139 -6.04 -2.48 7.59
C ILE A 139 -5.85 -3.73 6.72
N VAL A 140 -4.65 -4.32 6.74
CA VAL A 140 -4.32 -5.55 6.01
C VAL A 140 -5.19 -6.72 6.48
N ASN A 141 -5.33 -6.89 7.79
CA ASN A 141 -6.14 -7.95 8.38
C ASN A 141 -7.62 -7.78 8.05
N GLU A 142 -8.15 -6.55 8.12
CA GLU A 142 -9.53 -6.23 7.77
C GLU A 142 -9.82 -6.54 6.30
N TYR A 143 -8.96 -6.08 5.38
CA TYR A 143 -9.07 -6.36 3.95
C TYR A 143 -9.00 -7.86 3.65
N ASN A 144 -7.97 -8.55 4.16
CA ASN A 144 -7.76 -9.98 3.90
C ASN A 144 -8.91 -10.83 4.42
N THR A 145 -9.42 -10.51 5.62
CA THR A 145 -10.56 -11.22 6.22
C THR A 145 -11.80 -11.09 5.33
N GLU A 146 -12.08 -9.89 4.81
CA GLU A 146 -13.24 -9.68 3.95
C GLU A 146 -13.08 -10.36 2.59
N VAL A 147 -11.88 -10.30 1.99
CA VAL A 147 -11.56 -11.00 0.74
C VAL A 147 -11.70 -12.52 0.89
N GLU A 148 -11.18 -13.10 1.98
CA GLU A 148 -11.33 -14.53 2.28
C GLU A 148 -12.81 -14.92 2.44
N ARG A 149 -13.59 -14.08 3.15
CA ARG A 149 -15.03 -14.29 3.30
C ARG A 149 -15.77 -14.26 1.95
N LEU A 150 -15.46 -13.29 1.09
CA LEU A 150 -16.07 -13.15 -0.24
C LEU A 150 -15.73 -14.35 -1.13
N ASN A 151 -14.45 -14.71 -1.21
CA ASN A 151 -13.98 -15.85 -1.99
C ASN A 151 -14.63 -17.16 -1.52
N ALA A 152 -14.81 -17.36 -0.21
CA ALA A 152 -15.52 -18.53 0.32
C ALA A 152 -17.01 -18.53 -0.03
N ALA A 153 -17.64 -17.36 -0.15
CA ALA A 153 -19.07 -17.22 -0.43
C ALA A 153 -19.43 -17.45 -1.90
N ASP A 154 -18.56 -17.04 -2.84
CA ASP A 154 -18.84 -17.10 -4.28
C ASP A 154 -17.86 -17.95 -5.10
N GLY A 155 -16.88 -18.59 -4.46
CA GLY A 155 -15.85 -19.37 -5.13
C GLY A 155 -14.84 -18.51 -5.90
N GLY A 156 -14.76 -17.21 -5.61
CA GLY A 156 -13.82 -16.28 -6.23
C GLY A 156 -12.37 -16.50 -5.81
N SER A 157 -11.47 -15.80 -6.49
CA SER A 157 -10.02 -15.83 -6.25
C SER A 157 -9.45 -14.42 -6.21
N ARG A 158 -10.06 -13.55 -5.41
CA ARG A 158 -9.59 -12.17 -5.22
C ARG A 158 -8.26 -12.17 -4.47
N PRO A 159 -7.28 -11.33 -4.87
CA PRO A 159 -5.98 -11.24 -4.23
C PRO A 159 -6.06 -10.68 -2.81
N LYS A 160 -5.14 -11.15 -1.94
CA LYS A 160 -4.84 -10.54 -0.64
C LYS A 160 -4.21 -9.17 -0.83
N PHE A 161 -4.18 -8.39 0.25
CA PHE A 161 -3.70 -7.00 0.24
C PHE A 161 -2.31 -6.87 -0.38
N ALA A 162 -1.35 -7.67 0.08
CA ALA A 162 0.04 -7.64 -0.39
C ALA A 162 0.21 -8.02 -1.88
N GLU A 163 -0.78 -8.70 -2.45
CA GLU A 163 -0.79 -9.14 -3.85
C GLU A 163 -1.37 -8.07 -4.80
N LEU A 164 -1.94 -6.99 -4.26
CA LEU A 164 -2.40 -5.84 -5.05
C LEU A 164 -1.21 -5.03 -5.59
N PRO A 165 -1.38 -4.27 -6.69
CA PRO A 165 -0.40 -3.25 -7.07
C PRO A 165 -0.12 -2.25 -5.94
N ARG A 166 1.14 -1.80 -5.83
CA ARG A 166 1.61 -0.85 -4.81
C ARG A 166 0.70 0.37 -4.68
N GLU A 167 0.21 0.90 -5.79
CA GLU A 167 -0.67 2.06 -5.82
C GLU A 167 -2.00 1.78 -5.12
N MET A 168 -2.59 0.60 -5.33
CA MET A 168 -3.85 0.20 -4.69
C MET A 168 -3.67 -0.01 -3.19
N GLN A 169 -2.58 -0.69 -2.79
CA GLN A 169 -2.22 -0.86 -1.38
C GLN A 169 -2.09 0.50 -0.68
N THR A 170 -1.39 1.43 -1.33
CA THR A 170 -1.16 2.79 -0.80
C THR A 170 -2.47 3.56 -0.62
N VAL A 171 -3.38 3.50 -1.60
CA VAL A 171 -4.67 4.20 -1.51
C VAL A 171 -5.53 3.62 -0.38
N ILE A 172 -5.62 2.30 -0.26
CA ILE A 172 -6.37 1.65 0.82
C ILE A 172 -5.78 2.01 2.19
N ALA A 173 -4.44 1.96 2.32
CA ALA A 173 -3.74 2.34 3.54
C ALA A 173 -3.97 3.82 3.89
N SER A 174 -3.92 4.73 2.92
CA SER A 174 -4.11 6.16 3.13
C SER A 174 -5.52 6.49 3.65
N VAL A 175 -6.56 5.87 3.07
CA VAL A 175 -7.93 6.03 3.59
C VAL A 175 -8.04 5.44 4.99
N GLY A 176 -7.43 4.26 5.22
CA GLY A 176 -7.46 3.58 6.51
C GLY A 176 -6.74 4.36 7.62
N PHE A 177 -5.61 5.01 7.34
CA PHE A 177 -4.96 5.87 8.33
C PHE A 177 -5.79 7.10 8.71
N GLN A 178 -6.62 7.58 7.79
CA GLN A 178 -7.47 8.74 8.04
C GLN A 178 -8.72 8.40 8.86
N TYR A 179 -9.29 7.21 8.66
CA TYR A 179 -10.59 6.83 9.22
C TYR A 179 -10.54 5.67 10.22
N GLY A 180 -9.46 4.90 10.28
CA GLY A 180 -9.39 3.66 11.05
C GLY A 180 -10.03 2.50 10.31
N SER A 181 -10.99 1.80 10.94
CA SER A 181 -11.67 0.65 10.33
C SER A 181 -12.42 1.07 9.08
N LEU A 182 -11.97 0.57 7.94
CA LEU A 182 -12.53 0.91 6.64
C LEU A 182 -13.96 0.34 6.51
N LYS A 183 -14.21 -0.81 7.13
CA LYS A 183 -15.51 -1.47 7.10
C LYS A 183 -16.59 -0.69 7.83
N SER A 184 -16.28 -0.03 8.95
CA SER A 184 -17.26 0.77 9.70
C SER A 184 -17.36 2.21 9.18
N GLU A 185 -16.21 2.85 8.93
CA GLU A 185 -16.19 4.29 8.64
C GLU A 185 -16.35 4.61 7.15
N THR A 186 -15.93 3.70 6.27
CA THR A 186 -15.97 3.89 4.81
C THR A 186 -16.57 2.69 4.07
N PRO A 187 -17.75 2.19 4.48
CA PRO A 187 -18.26 0.87 4.05
C PRO A 187 -18.41 0.73 2.53
N ASN A 188 -18.81 1.80 1.83
CA ASN A 188 -18.94 1.77 0.37
C ASN A 188 -17.58 1.58 -0.32
N PHE A 189 -16.57 2.36 0.10
CA PHE A 189 -15.22 2.25 -0.44
C PHE A 189 -14.63 0.89 -0.12
N PHE A 190 -14.76 0.43 1.12
CA PHE A 190 -14.26 -0.87 1.57
C PHE A 190 -14.89 -2.03 0.77
N ALA A 191 -16.21 -2.01 0.55
CA ALA A 191 -16.89 -3.00 -0.27
C ALA A 191 -16.36 -2.98 -1.71
N GLN A 192 -16.17 -1.81 -2.31
CA GLN A 192 -15.67 -1.70 -3.69
C GLN A 192 -14.25 -2.27 -3.84
N VAL A 193 -13.32 -1.92 -2.95
CA VAL A 193 -11.94 -2.42 -3.06
C VAL A 193 -11.83 -3.91 -2.75
N THR A 194 -12.59 -4.43 -1.78
CA THR A 194 -12.58 -5.86 -1.45
C THR A 194 -13.32 -6.72 -2.49
N GLU A 195 -14.31 -6.16 -3.18
CA GLU A 195 -14.99 -6.80 -4.31
C GLU A 195 -14.29 -6.59 -5.66
N GLN A 196 -13.15 -5.89 -5.69
CA GLN A 196 -12.38 -5.58 -6.91
C GLN A 196 -13.13 -4.68 -7.92
N ARG A 197 -14.09 -3.88 -7.44
CA ARG A 197 -14.81 -2.87 -8.24
C ARG A 197 -14.00 -1.59 -8.32
N TRP A 198 -12.84 -1.66 -8.97
CA TRP A 198 -11.83 -0.61 -8.91
C TRP A 198 -12.27 0.72 -9.53
N GLU A 199 -13.00 0.68 -10.64
CA GLU A 199 -13.56 1.89 -11.25
C GLU A 199 -14.63 2.53 -10.34
N ASP A 200 -15.45 1.72 -9.68
CA ASP A 200 -16.42 2.22 -8.68
C ASP A 200 -15.69 2.84 -7.48
N ALA A 201 -14.61 2.22 -7.00
CA ALA A 201 -13.78 2.74 -5.91
C ALA A 201 -13.14 4.08 -6.29
N LYS A 202 -12.62 4.20 -7.51
CA LYS A 202 -12.06 5.44 -8.03
C LYS A 202 -13.12 6.54 -8.14
N ALA A 203 -14.28 6.25 -8.71
CA ALA A 203 -15.39 7.19 -8.80
C ALA A 203 -15.89 7.62 -7.40
N ASN A 204 -15.92 6.70 -6.45
CA ASN A 204 -16.25 7.00 -5.05
C ASN A 204 -15.20 7.92 -4.40
N LEU A 205 -13.91 7.73 -4.66
CA LEU A 205 -12.88 8.67 -4.19
C LEU A 205 -13.08 10.07 -4.80
N GLU A 206 -13.47 10.18 -6.06
CA GLU A 206 -13.74 11.46 -6.72
C GLU A 206 -14.95 12.20 -6.14
N ASP A 207 -15.91 11.47 -5.56
CA ASP A 207 -17.14 12.01 -4.94
C ASP A 207 -17.38 11.45 -3.52
N PHE A 208 -16.33 11.45 -2.69
CA PHE A 208 -16.34 10.74 -1.40
C PHE A 208 -17.27 11.37 -0.35
N GLY A 209 -17.64 12.64 -0.54
CA GLY A 209 -18.54 13.39 0.37
C GLY A 209 -17.91 13.86 1.69
N ASP A 210 -16.59 13.71 1.86
CA ASP A 210 -15.87 14.24 3.01
C ASP A 210 -15.40 15.69 2.81
N ARG A 211 -14.74 16.25 3.84
CA ARG A 211 -14.14 17.59 3.77
C ARG A 211 -12.74 17.62 3.12
N TYR A 212 -12.24 16.49 2.64
CA TYR A 212 -10.86 16.30 2.18
C TYR A 212 -10.78 16.00 0.68
N SER A 213 -11.65 16.61 -0.12
CA SER A 213 -11.79 16.35 -1.57
C SER A 213 -10.47 16.42 -2.35
N THR A 214 -9.55 17.32 -2.01
CA THR A 214 -8.22 17.37 -2.65
C THR A 214 -7.38 16.12 -2.38
N ARG A 215 -7.39 15.61 -1.14
CA ARG A 215 -6.69 14.37 -0.78
C ARG A 215 -7.32 13.20 -1.54
N ARG A 216 -8.65 13.08 -1.48
CA ARG A 216 -9.41 12.02 -2.18
C ARG A 216 -9.16 12.00 -3.69
N GLY A 217 -9.11 13.16 -4.34
CA GLY A 217 -8.79 13.28 -5.76
C GLY A 217 -7.38 12.78 -6.12
N ILE A 218 -6.39 13.05 -5.26
CA ILE A 218 -5.02 12.56 -5.45
C ILE A 218 -4.96 11.03 -5.26
N GLU A 219 -5.68 10.48 -4.29
CA GLU A 219 -5.78 9.02 -4.15
C GLU A 219 -6.55 8.37 -5.30
N ALA A 220 -7.56 9.04 -5.87
CA ALA A 220 -8.26 8.55 -7.07
C ALA A 220 -7.31 8.49 -8.29
N GLU A 221 -6.44 9.50 -8.44
CA GLU A 221 -5.42 9.51 -9.49
C GLU A 221 -4.43 8.35 -9.32
N LEU A 222 -3.92 8.16 -8.10
CA LEU A 222 -3.02 7.05 -7.78
C LEU A 222 -3.70 5.69 -8.00
N LEU A 223 -4.96 5.54 -7.59
CA LEU A 223 -5.73 4.32 -7.83
C LEU A 223 -5.87 4.05 -9.33
N GLY A 224 -6.10 5.08 -10.13
CA GLY A 224 -6.15 4.99 -11.60
C GLY A 224 -4.85 4.45 -12.22
N GLN A 225 -3.69 4.81 -11.67
CA GLN A 225 -2.40 4.25 -12.10
C GLN A 225 -2.32 2.75 -11.77
N GLY A 226 -2.73 2.35 -10.57
CA GLY A 226 -2.81 0.94 -10.18
C GLY A 226 -3.75 0.13 -11.08
N ILE A 227 -4.92 0.68 -11.45
CA ILE A 227 -5.87 0.04 -12.38
C ILE A 227 -5.21 -0.19 -13.75
N ALA A 228 -4.50 0.81 -14.28
CA ALA A 228 -3.80 0.68 -15.55
C ALA A 228 -2.72 -0.42 -15.53
N ASN A 229 -2.11 -0.67 -14.38
CA ASN A 229 -1.09 -1.71 -14.19
C ASN A 229 -1.67 -3.14 -14.09
N LEU A 230 -2.99 -3.31 -13.91
CA LEU A 230 -3.67 -4.61 -13.94
C LEU A 230 -3.95 -5.14 -15.36
N SER A 231 -3.80 -4.27 -16.38
CA SER A 231 -4.19 -4.52 -17.79
C SER A 231 -3.06 -5.14 -18.62
#